data_AF-X1TPK8-F1
#
_entry.id   AF-X1TPK8-F1
#
_cell.length_a   1.000
_cell.length_b   1.000
_cell.length_c   1.000
_cell.angle_alpha   90.00
_cell.angle_beta   90.00
_cell.angle_gamma   90.00
#
_symmetry.space_group_name_H-M   'P 1'
#
loop_
_entity.id
_entity.type
_entity.pdbx_description
1 polymer ?
#
loop_
_entity_poly.entity_id
_entity_poly.type
_entity_poly.pdbx_seq_one_letter_code
_entity_poly.pdbx_strand_id
1 'polypeptide(L)'
;NENLSGLLSNKVRITGVAILSDQQLKYKALFWYKDTFENSDLDVDEYCGEIELDLPSYGFQIEGSGKWYLDMRNLHVDYEDLDATSELHVSLINMSTTAKNAGATGEAKLFIAYTPMA
;
A
#
# COMPACT_ATOMS: atom_id res chain seq x y z
N ASN A 1 -2.39 9.12 0.57
CA ASN A 1 -1.62 9.08 1.82
C ASN A 1 -2.62 8.83 2.91
N GLU A 2 -2.36 7.87 3.77
CA GLU A 2 -3.26 7.45 4.83
C GLU A 2 -2.46 6.80 5.96
N ASN A 3 -2.88 7.02 7.20
CA ASN A 3 -2.40 6.30 8.36
C ASN A 3 -3.37 5.16 8.65
N LEU A 4 -2.92 3.92 8.47
CA LEU A 4 -3.73 2.75 8.79
C LEU A 4 -3.54 2.43 10.27
N SER A 5 -4.56 2.72 11.06
CA SER A 5 -4.56 2.48 12.51
C SER A 5 -4.87 1.02 12.86
N GLY A 6 -4.58 0.66 14.12
CA GLY A 6 -4.88 -0.67 14.66
C GLY A 6 -3.74 -1.68 14.53
N LEU A 7 -2.49 -1.21 14.35
CA LEU A 7 -1.34 -2.08 14.56
C LEU A 7 -1.25 -2.46 16.05
N LEU A 8 -0.85 -3.70 16.33
CA LEU A 8 -0.63 -4.17 17.70
C LEU A 8 0.75 -3.80 18.26
N SER A 9 1.61 -3.19 17.44
CA SER A 9 2.98 -2.77 17.78
C SER A 9 3.45 -1.71 16.80
N ASN A 10 4.37 -0.83 17.23
CA ASN A 10 5.08 0.09 16.34
C ASN A 10 6.05 -0.63 15.40
N LYS A 11 6.43 -1.87 15.72
CA LYS A 11 7.28 -2.71 14.87
C LYS A 11 6.48 -3.88 14.36
N VAL A 12 6.34 -3.98 13.05
CA VAL A 12 5.60 -5.07 12.41
C VAL A 12 6.37 -5.59 11.21
N ARG A 13 6.13 -6.86 10.87
CA ARG A 13 6.54 -7.44 9.60
C ARG A 13 5.33 -7.51 8.69
N ILE A 14 5.37 -6.81 7.56
CA ILE A 14 4.38 -6.93 6.50
C ILE A 14 4.62 -8.26 5.79
N THR A 15 3.59 -9.10 5.80
CA THR A 15 3.61 -10.49 5.29
C THR A 15 2.81 -10.65 4.00
N GLY A 16 1.95 -9.69 3.69
CA GLY A 16 1.23 -9.65 2.44
C GLY A 16 0.61 -8.29 2.14
N VAL A 17 0.45 -8.02 0.86
CA VAL A 17 -0.23 -6.85 0.33
C VAL A 17 -1.14 -7.29 -0.81
N ALA A 18 -2.40 -6.88 -0.74
CA ALA A 18 -3.36 -7.13 -1.80
C ALA A 18 -4.08 -5.84 -2.20
N ILE A 19 -4.55 -5.79 -3.44
CA ILE A 19 -5.34 -4.68 -3.95
C ILE A 19 -6.60 -5.20 -4.64
N LEU A 20 -7.69 -4.46 -4.48
CA LEU A 20 -8.93 -4.60 -5.24
C LEU A 20 -9.24 -3.25 -5.89
N SER A 21 -9.45 -3.20 -7.20
CA SER A 21 -9.68 -1.95 -7.95
C SER A 21 -10.79 -2.09 -9.00
N ASP A 22 -11.53 -1.01 -9.27
CA ASP A 22 -12.45 -0.94 -10.40
C ASP A 22 -11.75 -0.84 -11.76
N GLN A 23 -10.45 -0.51 -11.77
CA GLN A 23 -9.67 -0.34 -12.99
C GLN A 23 -8.43 -1.23 -12.97
N GLN A 24 -8.07 -1.75 -14.15
CA GLN A 24 -6.82 -2.47 -14.35
C GLN A 24 -5.64 -1.47 -14.46
N LEU A 25 -5.29 -0.85 -13.34
CA LEU A 25 -4.18 0.12 -13.28
C LEU A 25 -2.99 -0.48 -12.54
N LYS A 26 -1.81 0.07 -12.83
CA LYS A 26 -0.58 -0.20 -12.11
C LYS A 26 -0.50 0.76 -10.94
N TYR A 27 -0.38 0.23 -9.74
CA TYR A 27 -0.23 1.01 -8.51
C TYR A 27 1.12 0.78 -7.86
N LYS A 28 1.50 1.70 -6.98
CA LYS A 28 2.63 1.55 -6.08
C LYS A 28 2.18 1.96 -4.67
N ALA A 29 2.38 1.06 -3.71
CA ALA A 29 2.21 1.37 -2.29
C ALA A 29 3.56 1.77 -1.71
N LEU A 30 3.69 3.00 -1.23
CA LEU A 30 4.89 3.51 -0.57
C LEU A 30 4.64 3.51 0.93
N PHE A 31 5.60 3.01 1.69
CA PHE A 31 5.57 3.00 3.15
C PHE A 31 6.51 4.06 3.70
N TRP A 32 6.08 4.70 4.78
CA TRP A 32 6.78 5.82 5.40
C TRP A 32 6.96 5.54 6.87
N TYR A 33 8.12 5.85 7.42
CA TYR A 33 8.39 5.68 8.84
C TYR A 33 7.62 6.67 9.73
N LYS A 34 7.08 7.75 9.15
CA LYS A 34 6.28 8.76 9.84
C LYS A 34 5.12 9.28 8.99
N ASP A 35 4.21 9.98 9.64
CA ASP A 35 2.98 10.54 9.07
C ASP A 35 3.16 11.81 8.22
N THR A 36 4.39 12.30 8.06
CA THR A 36 4.68 13.49 7.25
C THR A 36 4.48 13.22 5.75
N PHE A 37 4.69 11.96 5.32
CA PHE A 37 4.69 11.54 3.91
C PHE A 37 5.65 12.35 3.02
N GLU A 38 6.73 12.89 3.59
CA GLU A 38 7.72 13.70 2.90
C GLU A 38 8.98 12.88 2.58
N ASN A 39 9.48 13.04 1.34
CA ASN A 39 10.78 12.53 0.90
C ASN A 39 11.48 13.59 0.04
N SER A 40 11.51 14.83 0.54
CA SER A 40 12.05 15.99 -0.16
C SER A 40 13.46 16.38 0.30
N ASP A 41 13.98 15.76 1.36
CA ASP A 41 15.27 16.05 1.97
C ASP A 41 15.94 14.75 2.44
N LEU A 42 16.99 14.31 1.73
CA LEU A 42 17.71 13.06 1.98
C LEU A 42 18.23 12.90 3.42
N ASP A 43 18.43 14.00 4.15
CA ASP A 43 18.89 13.96 5.54
C ASP A 43 17.73 13.76 6.56
N VAL A 44 16.50 13.97 6.12
CA VAL A 44 15.26 13.81 6.92
C VAL A 44 14.41 12.66 6.40
N ASP A 45 14.58 12.26 5.13
CA ASP A 45 13.76 11.34 4.35
C ASP A 45 13.27 10.11 5.13
N GLU A 46 11.96 9.93 5.12
CA GLU A 46 11.26 8.96 5.98
C GLU A 46 10.67 7.81 5.16
N TYR A 47 11.11 7.67 3.90
CA TYR A 47 10.74 6.56 3.04
C TYR A 47 11.31 5.24 3.56
N CYS A 48 10.43 4.26 3.76
CA CYS A 48 10.77 2.92 4.21
C CYS A 48 10.97 1.96 3.03
N GLY A 49 10.08 2.02 2.05
CA GLY A 49 10.07 1.05 0.97
C GLY A 49 8.81 1.14 0.11
N GLU A 50 8.76 0.32 -0.93
CA GLU A 50 7.65 0.30 -1.87
C GLU A 50 7.29 -1.12 -2.30
N ILE A 51 6.01 -1.31 -2.61
CA ILE A 51 5.49 -2.52 -3.25
C ILE A 51 4.74 -2.10 -4.51
N GLU A 52 5.19 -2.65 -5.64
CA GLU A 52 4.51 -2.47 -6.92
C GLU A 52 3.37 -3.46 -7.09
N LEU A 53 2.20 -2.95 -7.50
CA LEU A 53 0.97 -3.69 -7.69
C LEU A 53 0.51 -3.54 -9.14
N ASP A 54 1.07 -4.35 -10.03
CA ASP A 54 0.84 -4.29 -11.48
C ASP A 54 -0.35 -5.17 -11.90
N LEU A 55 -1.57 -4.62 -11.80
CA LEU A 55 -2.78 -5.32 -12.26
C LEU A 55 -2.78 -5.65 -13.76
N PRO A 56 -2.24 -4.79 -14.67
CA PRO A 56 -2.09 -5.15 -16.08
C PRO A 56 -1.30 -6.44 -16.32
N SER A 57 -0.21 -6.64 -15.57
CA SER A 57 0.71 -7.75 -15.79
C SER A 57 0.36 -9.00 -14.99
N TYR A 58 -0.11 -8.83 -13.75
CA TYR A 58 -0.28 -9.94 -12.80
C TYR A 58 -1.68 -10.02 -12.18
N GLY A 59 -2.54 -9.04 -12.45
CA GLY A 59 -3.88 -8.97 -11.88
C GLY A 59 -4.86 -9.95 -12.52
N PHE A 60 -5.88 -10.31 -11.76
CA PHE A 60 -7.01 -11.11 -12.20
C PHE A 60 -8.29 -10.29 -12.13
N GLN A 61 -9.19 -10.50 -13.10
CA GLN A 61 -10.51 -9.90 -13.07
C GLN A 61 -11.52 -10.86 -12.40
N ILE A 62 -12.34 -10.35 -11.50
CA ILE A 62 -13.44 -11.08 -10.88
C ILE A 62 -14.62 -11.09 -11.85
N GLU A 63 -14.98 -12.27 -12.34
CA GLU A 63 -16.13 -12.47 -13.23
C GLU A 63 -17.43 -11.90 -12.61
N GLY A 64 -18.25 -11.27 -13.45
CA GLY A 64 -19.54 -10.69 -13.05
C GLY A 64 -19.46 -9.32 -12.35
N SER A 65 -18.33 -8.97 -11.72
CA SER A 65 -18.16 -7.64 -11.09
C SER A 65 -17.32 -6.67 -11.93
N GLY A 66 -16.43 -7.18 -12.78
CA GLY A 66 -15.49 -6.38 -13.56
C GLY A 66 -14.31 -5.82 -12.74
N LYS A 67 -14.27 -6.07 -11.42
CA LYS A 67 -13.19 -5.62 -10.53
C LYS A 67 -11.92 -6.43 -10.72
N TRP A 68 -10.78 -5.78 -10.51
CA TRP A 68 -9.44 -6.34 -10.64
C TRP A 68 -8.82 -6.55 -9.27
N TYR A 69 -8.11 -7.65 -9.08
CA TYR A 69 -7.37 -7.91 -7.86
C TYR A 69 -5.99 -8.50 -8.13
N LEU A 70 -5.07 -8.22 -7.19
CA LEU A 70 -3.75 -8.81 -7.12
C LEU A 70 -3.42 -9.01 -5.65
N ASP A 71 -2.81 -10.15 -5.33
CA ASP A 71 -2.44 -10.52 -3.97
C ASP A 71 -0.99 -11.01 -3.96
N MET A 72 -0.17 -10.35 -3.15
CA MET A 72 1.22 -10.70 -2.89
C MET A 72 1.34 -11.20 -1.46
N ARG A 73 1.74 -12.46 -1.31
CA ARG A 73 1.90 -13.13 -0.01
C ARG A 73 3.34 -13.55 0.23
N ASN A 74 3.64 -13.96 1.47
CA ASN A 74 4.96 -14.38 1.91
C ASN A 74 6.01 -13.28 1.77
N LEU A 75 5.58 -12.03 1.98
CA LEU A 75 6.48 -10.90 2.06
C LEU A 75 7.23 -10.92 3.39
N HIS A 76 8.38 -10.25 3.40
CA HIS A 76 9.24 -10.13 4.57
C HIS A 76 9.77 -8.70 4.67
N VAL A 77 8.83 -7.76 4.77
CA VAL A 77 9.15 -6.33 4.85
C VAL A 77 8.99 -5.87 6.29
N ASP A 78 10.09 -5.51 6.93
CA ASP A 78 10.08 -4.96 8.28
C ASP A 78 9.71 -3.49 8.23
N TYR A 79 8.81 -3.08 9.12
CA TYR A 79 8.30 -1.73 9.25
C TYR A 79 8.38 -1.27 10.72
N GLU A 80 8.79 -0.02 10.91
CA GLU A 80 8.83 0.64 12.21
C GLU A 80 8.14 2.00 12.12
N ASP A 81 7.10 2.21 12.90
CA ASP A 81 6.50 3.52 13.12
C ASP A 81 7.39 4.32 14.09
N LEU A 82 8.04 5.36 13.57
CA LEU A 82 8.92 6.25 14.32
C LEU A 82 8.16 7.37 15.05
N ASP A 83 6.89 7.60 14.75
CA ASP A 83 6.00 8.48 15.51
C ASP A 83 5.47 7.77 16.77
N ALA A 84 5.64 6.46 16.84
CA ALA A 84 5.22 5.60 17.94
C ALA A 84 3.70 5.65 18.21
N THR A 85 2.91 5.77 17.16
CA THR A 85 1.44 5.84 17.18
C THR A 85 0.76 4.49 16.94
N SER A 86 1.52 3.45 16.61
CA SER A 86 1.05 2.14 16.15
C SER A 86 0.20 2.24 14.89
N GLU A 87 0.66 3.06 13.95
CA GLU A 87 0.05 3.26 12.64
C GLU A 87 0.98 2.81 11.50
N LEU A 88 0.37 2.43 10.37
CA LEU A 88 1.10 2.20 9.13
C LEU A 88 0.89 3.39 8.19
N HIS A 89 1.94 4.17 7.92
CA HIS A 89 1.85 5.30 7.01
C HIS A 89 2.06 4.82 5.57
N VAL A 90 1.04 4.98 4.73
CA VAL A 90 1.06 4.48 3.35
C VAL A 90 0.56 5.51 2.33
N SER A 91 1.21 5.55 1.17
CA SER A 91 0.75 6.29 0.00
C SER A 91 0.47 5.32 -1.15
N LEU A 92 -0.72 5.39 -1.75
CA LEU A 92 -1.06 4.61 -2.94
C LEU A 92 -1.01 5.51 -4.17
N ILE A 93 -0.07 5.24 -5.07
CA ILE A 93 0.19 6.04 -6.26
C ILE A 93 -0.26 5.27 -7.49
N ASN A 94 -1.01 5.93 -8.39
CA ASN A 94 -1.29 5.42 -9.73
C ASN A 94 -0.07 5.67 -10.62
N MET A 95 0.52 4.59 -11.14
CA MET A 95 1.68 4.63 -12.04
C MET A 95 1.30 4.43 -13.51
N SER A 96 0.03 4.15 -13.80
CA SER A 96 -0.45 4.04 -15.17
C SER A 96 -0.51 5.42 -15.85
N THR A 97 -0.29 5.42 -17.17
CA THR A 97 -0.55 6.60 -18.02
C THR A 97 -2.03 6.96 -18.04
N THR A 98 -2.91 5.97 -17.88
CA THR A 98 -4.34 6.16 -17.68
C THR A 98 -4.61 6.70 -16.28
N ALA A 99 -5.34 7.81 -16.20
CA ALA A 99 -5.79 8.36 -14.94
C ALA A 99 -6.79 7.43 -14.25
N LYS A 100 -6.73 7.40 -12.93
CA LYS A 100 -7.77 6.79 -12.08
C LYS A 100 -9.04 7.65 -12.19
N ASN A 101 -10.17 7.00 -12.41
CA ASN A 101 -11.48 7.63 -12.41
C ASN A 101 -11.79 8.19 -11.01
N ALA A 102 -12.50 9.31 -10.97
CA ALA A 102 -13.00 9.88 -9.73
C ALA A 102 -14.24 9.12 -9.23
N GLY A 103 -14.46 9.14 -7.92
CA GLY A 103 -15.65 8.53 -7.30
C GLY A 103 -15.67 7.01 -7.40
N ALA A 104 -16.89 6.46 -7.44
CA ALA A 104 -17.15 5.02 -7.30
C ALA A 104 -16.71 4.15 -8.50
N THR A 105 -16.36 4.74 -9.64
CA THR A 105 -15.91 4.01 -10.85
C THR A 105 -14.40 3.87 -10.95
N GLY A 106 -13.68 4.38 -9.96
CA GLY A 106 -12.25 4.20 -9.83
C GLY A 106 -11.88 3.86 -8.39
N GLU A 107 -12.76 3.20 -7.62
CA GLU A 107 -12.44 2.80 -6.25
C GLU A 107 -11.25 1.84 -6.27
N ALA A 108 -10.34 1.99 -5.31
CA ALA A 108 -9.24 1.07 -5.07
C ALA A 108 -9.10 0.85 -3.56
N LYS A 109 -8.89 -0.40 -3.14
CA LYS A 109 -8.73 -0.82 -1.74
C LYS A 109 -7.42 -1.57 -1.61
N LEU A 110 -6.59 -1.11 -0.67
CA LEU A 110 -5.34 -1.77 -0.29
C LEU A 110 -5.58 -2.57 0.99
N PHE A 111 -5.12 -3.81 1.00
CA PHE A 111 -5.15 -4.69 2.16
C PHE A 111 -3.72 -5.03 2.56
N ILE A 112 -3.40 -4.86 3.84
CA ILE A 112 -2.09 -5.16 4.40
C ILE A 112 -2.24 -6.27 5.44
N ALA A 113 -1.51 -7.36 5.25
CA ALA A 113 -1.35 -8.41 6.25
C ALA A 113 -0.01 -8.20 6.97
N TYR A 114 -0.02 -8.26 8.29
CA TYR A 114 1.18 -8.05 9.11
C TYR A 114 1.22 -9.00 10.32
N THR A 115 2.41 -9.14 10.89
CA THR A 115 2.63 -9.78 12.19
C THR A 115 3.41 -8.85 13.11
N PRO A 116 3.02 -8.68 14.38
CA PRO A 116 3.79 -7.89 15.33
C PRO A 116 5.21 -8.43 15.50
N MET A 117 6.18 -7.53 15.64
CA MET A 117 7.55 -7.86 16.01
C MET A 117 7.77 -7.56 17.49
N ALA A 118 8.67 -8.34 18.10
CA ALA A 118 9.06 -8.20 19.51
C ALA A 118 9.98 -7.00 19.74
#